data_AF-A0A7V0MM89-F1
#
_entry.id   AF-A0A7V0MM89-F1
#
_cell.length_a   1.000
_cell.length_b   1.000
_cell.length_c   1.000
_cell.angle_alpha   90.00
_cell.angle_beta   90.00
_cell.angle_gamma   90.00
#
_symmetry.space_group_name_H-M   'P 1'
#
loop_
_entity.id
_entity.type
_entity.pdbx_description
1 polymer ?
#
loop_
_entity_poly.entity_id
_entity_poly.type
_entity_poly.pdbx_seq_one_letter_code
_entity_poly.pdbx_strand_id
1 'polypeptide(L)'
;MVLKPKKESSFDFRISFTTSLKTEEQINKERAMNKDIKHPEKDAIEVNWDDYLKAYYEKPSSFKSWSGFDVKEIYTPEDSPDEKYEEKIADAGTYPFTRGIHANMFRGRLWTKREVVGIGSPADTHERLQYLVKQGGSGLNTIADVTYEMGLDADHPWASNEVGLTGVNITSIKDMETLTKDIPLDKVSWSLITASTAASVTMAQYIAVAEDAGYQPAALR
;
A
#
# COMPACT_ATOMS: atom_id res chain seq x y z
N MET A 1 10.46 -38.26 40.43
CA MET A 1 11.79 -38.17 39.79
C MET A 1 11.56 -37.99 38.29
N VAL A 2 11.38 -36.74 37.86
CA VAL A 2 11.14 -36.42 36.44
C VAL A 2 12.44 -35.84 35.89
N LEU A 3 13.00 -36.58 34.94
CA LEU A 3 14.29 -36.37 34.31
C LEU A 3 14.24 -35.12 33.42
N LYS A 4 15.19 -34.19 33.60
CA LYS A 4 15.42 -33.08 32.66
C LYS A 4 16.04 -33.62 31.36
N PRO A 5 15.62 -33.15 30.18
CA PRO A 5 16.37 -33.39 28.95
C PRO A 5 17.60 -32.47 28.84
N LYS A 6 18.68 -33.06 28.29
CA LYS A 6 19.97 -32.45 27.94
C LYS A 6 19.87 -31.54 26.71
N LYS A 7 20.81 -30.59 26.65
CA LYS A 7 21.16 -29.68 25.54
C LYS A 7 21.46 -30.41 24.22
N GLU A 8 21.05 -29.77 23.11
CA GLU A 8 21.77 -29.49 21.85
C GLU A 8 20.73 -28.83 20.92
N SER A 9 20.95 -27.80 20.10
CA SER A 9 22.16 -27.29 19.46
C SER A 9 21.99 -25.79 19.16
N SER A 10 23.11 -25.09 19.08
CA SER A 10 23.24 -23.68 18.76
C SER A 10 22.95 -23.39 17.29
N PHE A 11 22.01 -22.48 17.02
CA PHE A 11 21.98 -21.72 15.77
C PHE A 11 22.07 -20.24 16.12
N ASP A 12 23.27 -19.68 15.91
CA ASP A 12 23.64 -18.29 16.15
C ASP A 12 23.29 -17.49 14.89
N PHE A 13 22.17 -16.76 14.91
CA PHE A 13 21.79 -15.85 13.83
C PHE A 13 22.44 -14.49 14.10
N ARG A 14 23.69 -14.31 13.67
CA ARG A 14 24.36 -13.00 13.70
C ARG A 14 23.93 -12.17 12.50
N ILE A 15 22.92 -11.34 12.69
CA ILE A 15 22.74 -10.13 11.87
C ILE A 15 23.55 -9.03 12.54
N SER A 16 24.66 -8.61 11.93
CA SER A 16 25.41 -7.44 12.37
C SER A 16 24.72 -6.17 11.84
N PHE A 17 23.68 -5.72 12.54
CA PHE A 17 23.34 -4.31 12.54
C PHE A 17 24.25 -3.64 13.56
N THR A 18 25.29 -2.93 13.11
CA THR A 18 26.00 -1.98 13.98
C THR A 18 25.16 -0.71 14.11
N THR A 19 23.98 -0.82 14.68
CA THR A 19 23.39 0.27 15.45
C THR A 19 24.08 0.22 16.79
N SER A 20 25.00 1.16 17.03
CA SER A 20 25.55 1.39 18.37
C SER A 20 24.36 1.60 19.31
N LEU A 21 24.04 0.58 20.10
CA LEU A 21 23.09 0.71 21.21
C LEU A 21 23.65 1.80 22.12
N LYS A 22 22.95 2.93 22.18
CA LYS A 22 23.34 4.05 23.03
C LYS A 22 23.51 3.52 24.46
N THR A 23 24.61 3.88 25.11
CA THR A 23 24.80 3.52 26.52
C THR A 23 23.70 4.14 27.38
N GLU A 24 23.40 3.57 28.54
CA GLU A 24 22.42 4.16 29.48
C GLU A 24 22.74 5.63 29.79
N GLU A 25 24.01 5.99 29.79
CA GLU A 25 24.48 7.36 29.99
C GLU A 25 24.12 8.30 28.81
N GLN A 26 24.21 7.80 27.56
CA GLN A 26 23.79 8.53 26.36
C GLN A 26 22.26 8.67 26.30
N ILE A 27 21.52 7.61 26.67
CA ILE A 27 20.05 7.63 26.80
C ILE A 27 19.63 8.64 27.88
N ASN A 28 20.34 8.68 29.01
CA ASN A 28 20.05 9.61 30.09
C ASN A 28 20.41 11.07 29.73
N LYS A 29 21.45 11.30 28.93
CA LYS A 29 21.77 12.64 28.37
C LYS A 29 20.73 13.12 27.37
N GLU A 30 20.25 12.27 26.47
CA GLU A 30 19.14 12.61 25.56
C GLU A 30 17.85 12.87 26.32
N ARG A 31 17.54 12.07 27.35
CA ARG A 31 16.40 12.33 28.25
C ARG A 31 16.55 13.64 29.02
N ALA A 32 17.77 14.04 29.37
CA ALA A 32 18.04 15.32 30.01
C ALA A 32 17.91 16.49 29.02
N MET A 33 18.32 16.34 27.76
CA MET A 33 18.13 17.33 26.68
C MET A 33 16.67 17.45 26.24
N ASN A 34 15.90 16.37 26.27
CA ASN A 34 14.46 16.36 25.96
C ASN A 34 13.57 16.91 27.07
N LYS A 35 14.10 17.24 28.26
CA LYS A 35 13.31 17.86 29.34
C LYS A 35 12.80 19.26 29.00
N ASP A 36 13.48 19.95 28.08
CA ASP A 36 13.13 21.31 27.66
C ASP A 36 12.28 21.35 26.39
N ILE A 37 11.95 20.18 25.79
CA ILE A 37 10.83 20.10 24.87
C ILE A 37 9.58 20.27 25.72
N LYS A 38 9.07 21.50 25.75
CA LYS A 38 7.67 21.72 26.11
C LYS A 38 6.85 20.94 25.08
N HIS A 39 6.51 19.69 25.38
CA HIS A 39 5.26 19.16 24.88
C HIS A 39 4.24 20.24 25.25
N PRO A 40 3.50 20.82 24.29
CA PRO A 40 2.35 21.63 24.67
C PRO A 40 1.61 20.76 25.69
N GLU A 41 1.42 21.27 26.91
CA GLU A 41 0.50 20.65 27.85
C GLU A 41 -0.71 20.37 26.99
N LYS A 42 -0.97 19.09 26.77
CA LYS A 42 -2.12 18.69 25.99
C LYS A 42 -3.25 19.38 26.73
N ASP A 43 -3.83 20.41 26.11
CA ASP A 43 -5.23 20.72 26.28
C ASP A 43 -5.89 19.39 25.94
N ALA A 44 -5.96 18.51 26.93
CA ALA A 44 -6.71 17.29 26.87
C ALA A 44 -8.09 17.85 26.64
N ILE A 45 -8.54 17.81 25.39
CA ILE A 45 -9.92 18.12 25.03
C ILE A 45 -10.68 17.27 26.02
N GLU A 46 -11.29 17.92 27.01
CA GLU A 46 -11.98 17.24 28.08
C GLU A 46 -13.11 16.52 27.38
N VAL A 47 -12.94 15.21 27.16
CA VAL A 47 -13.88 14.46 26.36
C VAL A 47 -15.15 14.42 27.18
N ASN A 48 -16.14 15.21 26.75
CA ASN A 48 -17.45 15.17 27.35
C ASN A 48 -18.07 13.80 27.03
N TRP A 49 -18.01 12.90 28.02
CA TRP A 49 -18.54 11.56 27.89
C TRP A 49 -20.05 11.55 27.62
N ASP A 50 -20.78 12.56 28.07
CA ASP A 50 -22.22 12.68 27.79
C ASP A 50 -22.47 13.03 26.33
N ASP A 51 -21.66 13.92 25.73
CA ASP A 51 -21.75 14.22 24.29
C ASP A 51 -21.34 13.01 23.44
N TYR A 52 -20.30 12.27 23.87
CA TYR A 52 -19.89 11.03 23.21
C TYR A 52 -20.99 9.96 23.27
N LEU A 53 -21.58 9.74 24.45
CA LEU A 53 -22.69 8.79 24.62
C LEU A 53 -23.92 9.25 23.82
N LYS A 54 -24.22 10.55 23.79
CA LYS A 54 -25.31 11.11 23.00
C LYS A 54 -25.10 10.88 21.50
N ALA A 55 -23.89 11.10 20.99
CA ALA A 55 -23.53 10.80 19.60
C ALA A 55 -23.58 9.30 19.30
N TYR A 56 -23.13 8.46 20.24
CA TYR A 56 -23.15 7.00 20.09
C TYR A 56 -24.57 6.41 20.03
N TYR A 57 -25.50 7.00 20.79
CA TYR A 57 -26.92 6.63 20.79
C TYR A 57 -27.78 7.52 19.87
N GLU A 58 -27.16 8.37 19.05
CA GLU A 58 -27.88 9.23 18.13
C GLU A 58 -28.56 8.37 17.05
N LYS A 59 -29.87 8.56 16.90
CA LYS A 59 -30.63 7.90 15.84
C LYS A 59 -30.33 8.60 14.51
N PRO A 60 -30.31 7.87 13.38
CA PRO A 60 -30.15 8.48 12.07
C PRO A 60 -31.21 9.57 11.87
N SER A 61 -30.75 10.77 11.53
CA SER A 61 -31.60 11.95 11.26
C SER A 61 -32.14 11.98 9.82
N SER A 62 -31.57 11.16 8.95
CA SER A 62 -31.95 11.02 7.54
C SER A 62 -31.73 9.58 7.07
N PHE A 63 -32.63 9.10 6.22
CA PHE A 63 -32.50 7.81 5.53
C PHE A 63 -32.05 8.00 4.08
N LYS A 64 -31.46 9.15 3.75
CA LYS A 64 -30.75 9.35 2.48
C LYS A 64 -29.31 8.90 2.62
N SER A 65 -28.83 8.17 1.61
CA SER A 65 -27.40 7.91 1.43
C SER A 65 -26.63 9.21 1.19
N TRP A 66 -25.31 9.17 1.34
CA TRP A 66 -24.41 10.30 1.02
C TRP A 66 -24.47 10.72 -0.46
N SER A 67 -24.93 9.82 -1.34
CA SER A 67 -25.16 10.11 -2.76
C SER A 67 -26.57 10.67 -3.05
N GLY A 68 -27.41 10.88 -2.02
CA GLY A 68 -28.74 11.50 -2.14
C GLY A 68 -29.90 10.53 -2.37
N PHE A 69 -29.65 9.22 -2.52
CA PHE A 69 -30.71 8.22 -2.70
C PHE A 69 -31.47 7.95 -1.41
N ASP A 70 -32.80 7.90 -1.49
CA ASP A 70 -33.65 7.44 -0.40
C ASP A 70 -33.47 5.94 -0.17
N VAL A 71 -33.17 5.55 1.07
CA VAL A 71 -32.98 4.15 1.47
C VAL A 71 -34.21 3.72 2.27
N LYS A 72 -35.00 2.81 1.72
CA LYS A 72 -36.13 2.21 2.42
C LYS A 72 -35.62 1.33 3.58
N GLU A 73 -36.41 1.24 4.63
CA GLU A 73 -36.13 0.34 5.76
C GLU A 73 -36.15 -1.14 5.31
N ILE A 74 -37.11 -1.48 4.44
CA ILE A 74 -37.29 -2.81 3.88
C ILE A 74 -37.57 -2.67 2.38
N TYR A 75 -36.91 -3.52 1.58
CA TYR A 75 -37.20 -3.70 0.16
C TYR A 75 -37.97 -5.01 -0.03
N THR A 76 -38.97 -4.96 -0.91
CA THR A 76 -39.92 -6.04 -1.21
C THR A 76 -39.92 -6.32 -2.72
N PRO A 77 -40.53 -7.42 -3.18
CA PRO A 77 -40.66 -7.67 -4.62
C PRO A 77 -41.35 -6.52 -5.40
N GLU A 78 -42.17 -5.69 -4.76
CA GLU A 78 -42.82 -4.52 -5.37
C GLU A 78 -41.82 -3.39 -5.71
N ASP A 79 -40.63 -3.41 -5.10
CA ASP A 79 -39.57 -2.43 -5.36
C ASP A 79 -38.76 -2.74 -6.61
N SER A 80 -39.03 -3.86 -7.27
CA SER A 80 -38.46 -4.21 -8.58
C SER A 80 -39.53 -4.63 -9.60
N PRO A 81 -40.50 -3.75 -9.94
CA PRO A 81 -41.66 -4.13 -10.75
C PRO A 81 -41.36 -4.22 -12.25
N ASP A 82 -40.29 -3.55 -12.73
CA ASP A 82 -39.91 -3.43 -14.15
C ASP A 82 -38.48 -3.92 -14.44
N GLU A 83 -38.13 -5.10 -13.92
CA GLU A 83 -36.85 -5.73 -14.19
C GLU A 83 -36.79 -6.25 -15.63
N LYS A 84 -36.40 -5.37 -16.54
CA LYS A 84 -35.98 -5.74 -17.89
C LYS A 84 -34.64 -6.47 -17.82
N TYR A 85 -34.69 -7.77 -17.51
CA TYR A 85 -33.50 -8.59 -17.27
C TYR A 85 -32.44 -8.40 -18.35
N GLU A 86 -32.80 -8.59 -19.62
CA GLU A 86 -31.88 -8.50 -20.76
C GLU A 86 -31.28 -7.09 -20.95
N GLU A 87 -32.02 -6.03 -20.65
CA GLU A 87 -31.57 -4.65 -20.88
C GLU A 87 -30.72 -4.11 -19.72
N LYS A 88 -31.04 -4.50 -18.47
CA LYS A 88 -30.47 -3.88 -17.25
C LYS A 88 -29.54 -4.78 -16.45
N ILE A 89 -29.71 -6.10 -16.55
CA ILE A 89 -29.00 -7.07 -15.70
C ILE A 89 -28.08 -7.94 -16.56
N ALA A 90 -28.70 -8.67 -17.49
CA ALA A 90 -28.13 -9.69 -18.37
C ALA A 90 -27.32 -10.77 -17.63
N ASP A 91 -26.84 -11.76 -18.39
CA ASP A 91 -25.92 -12.76 -17.86
C ASP A 91 -24.52 -12.16 -17.65
N ALA A 92 -23.75 -12.71 -16.71
CA ALA A 92 -22.37 -12.28 -16.50
C ALA A 92 -21.55 -12.46 -17.80
N GLY A 93 -20.66 -11.52 -18.09
CA GLY A 93 -19.88 -11.51 -19.32
C GLY A 93 -20.63 -11.00 -20.55
N THR A 94 -21.89 -10.57 -20.41
CA THR A 94 -22.66 -9.91 -21.47
C THR A 94 -23.01 -8.49 -21.06
N TYR A 95 -23.06 -7.56 -22.02
CA TYR A 95 -23.51 -6.18 -21.77
C TYR A 95 -24.94 -6.20 -21.18
N PRO A 96 -25.26 -5.41 -20.13
CA PRO A 96 -24.51 -4.27 -19.58
C PRO A 96 -23.49 -4.60 -18.48
N PHE A 97 -23.15 -5.88 -18.29
CA PHE A 97 -22.18 -6.36 -17.30
C PHE A 97 -22.54 -6.10 -15.84
N THR A 98 -23.81 -5.84 -15.53
CA THR A 98 -24.30 -5.64 -14.15
C THR A 98 -23.93 -6.81 -13.24
N ARG A 99 -23.90 -8.03 -13.77
CA ARG A 99 -23.48 -9.25 -13.06
C ARG A 99 -21.98 -9.59 -13.17
N GLY A 100 -21.20 -8.75 -13.85
CA GLY A 100 -19.76 -8.88 -14.00
C GLY A 100 -19.27 -8.98 -15.45
N ILE A 101 -18.00 -8.63 -15.67
CA ILE A 101 -17.37 -8.56 -17.01
C ILE A 101 -16.92 -9.92 -17.58
N HIS A 102 -16.96 -10.99 -16.78
CA HIS A 102 -16.57 -12.35 -17.20
C HIS A 102 -17.70 -13.34 -16.92
N ALA A 103 -17.94 -14.29 -17.83
CA ALA A 103 -19.05 -15.23 -17.71
C ALA A 103 -18.99 -16.12 -16.45
N ASN A 104 -17.79 -16.55 -16.06
CA ASN A 104 -17.59 -17.41 -14.90
C ASN A 104 -17.06 -16.67 -13.66
N MET A 105 -16.76 -15.36 -13.76
CA MET A 105 -16.22 -14.52 -12.69
C MET A 105 -15.19 -15.29 -11.82
N PHE A 106 -15.40 -15.29 -10.50
CA PHE A 106 -14.51 -15.92 -9.54
C PHE A 106 -14.62 -17.45 -9.45
N ARG A 107 -15.53 -18.08 -10.22
CA ARG A 107 -15.48 -19.54 -10.45
C ARG A 107 -14.38 -19.92 -11.45
N GLY A 108 -14.02 -19.01 -12.36
CA GLY A 108 -12.93 -19.20 -13.31
C GLY A 108 -11.57 -18.85 -12.70
N ARG A 109 -11.44 -17.59 -12.25
CA ARG A 109 -10.22 -17.08 -11.63
C ARG A 109 -10.58 -16.09 -10.53
N LEU A 110 -9.98 -16.23 -9.35
CA LEU A 110 -10.11 -15.25 -8.28
C LEU A 110 -9.52 -13.88 -8.70
N TRP A 111 -9.91 -12.83 -7.99
CA TRP A 111 -9.27 -11.52 -8.17
C TRP A 111 -7.76 -11.60 -7.91
N THR A 112 -6.99 -10.79 -8.62
CA THR A 112 -5.55 -10.69 -8.38
C THR A 112 -5.33 -9.96 -7.06
N LYS A 113 -4.66 -10.62 -6.10
CA LYS A 113 -4.18 -9.95 -4.88
C LYS A 113 -3.00 -9.05 -5.25
N ARG A 114 -3.15 -7.74 -5.04
CA ARG A 114 -2.12 -6.72 -5.26
C ARG A 114 -1.96 -5.90 -3.98
N GLU A 115 -1.01 -6.29 -3.14
CA GLU A 115 -0.66 -5.49 -1.96
C GLU A 115 0.11 -4.25 -2.42
N VAL A 116 -0.29 -3.09 -1.90
CA VAL A 116 0.48 -1.86 -2.12
C VAL A 116 1.68 -1.91 -1.18
N VAL A 117 2.88 -1.79 -1.76
CA VAL A 117 4.15 -1.68 -1.06
C VAL A 117 4.91 -0.46 -1.60
N GLY A 118 6.03 -0.08 -0.98
CA GLY A 118 6.77 1.12 -1.36
C GLY A 118 6.87 2.07 -0.18
N ILE A 119 7.96 1.96 0.56
CA ILE A 119 8.34 2.90 1.60
C ILE A 119 9.86 2.89 1.71
N GLY A 120 10.46 4.04 1.98
CA GLY A 120 11.90 4.19 2.10
C GLY A 120 12.61 4.14 0.76
N SER A 121 13.77 3.48 0.74
CA SER A 121 14.62 3.44 -0.44
C SER A 121 14.15 2.41 -1.48
N PRO A 122 14.63 2.50 -2.73
CA PRO A 122 14.44 1.45 -3.73
C PRO A 122 14.88 0.07 -3.25
N ALA A 123 15.96 -0.02 -2.46
CA ALA A 123 16.47 -1.28 -1.92
C ALA A 123 15.53 -1.88 -0.86
N ASP A 124 15.02 -1.05 0.06
CA ASP A 124 14.06 -1.49 1.09
C ASP A 124 12.77 -2.02 0.44
N THR A 125 12.27 -1.29 -0.56
CA THR A 125 11.08 -1.69 -1.31
C THR A 125 11.36 -2.94 -2.14
N HIS A 126 12.53 -3.05 -2.76
CA HIS A 126 12.94 -4.21 -3.53
C HIS A 126 12.94 -5.50 -2.69
N GLU A 127 13.47 -5.46 -1.48
CA GLU A 127 13.43 -6.60 -0.56
C GLU A 127 11.98 -7.07 -0.30
N ARG A 128 11.06 -6.12 -0.10
CA ARG A 128 9.64 -6.42 0.07
C ARG A 128 9.02 -7.00 -1.20
N LEU A 129 9.35 -6.50 -2.38
CA LEU A 129 8.87 -7.06 -3.65
C LEU A 129 9.33 -8.51 -3.82
N GLN A 130 10.61 -8.79 -3.59
CA GLN A 130 11.15 -10.15 -3.64
C GLN A 130 10.45 -11.09 -2.65
N TYR A 131 10.16 -10.63 -1.43
CA TYR A 131 9.37 -11.39 -0.47
C TYR A 131 7.99 -11.74 -1.03
N LEU A 132 7.27 -10.76 -1.59
CA LEU A 132 5.92 -10.99 -2.14
C LEU A 132 5.92 -11.96 -3.32
N VAL A 133 6.89 -11.84 -4.24
CA VAL A 133 7.05 -12.78 -5.37
C VAL A 133 7.31 -14.19 -4.84
N LYS A 134 8.16 -14.35 -3.83
CA LYS A 134 8.44 -15.66 -3.19
C LYS A 134 7.21 -16.27 -2.51
N GLN A 135 6.29 -15.45 -2.00
CA GLN A 135 5.00 -15.91 -1.46
C GLN A 135 3.96 -16.24 -2.55
N GLY A 136 4.34 -16.21 -3.83
CA GLY A 136 3.45 -16.49 -4.96
C GLY A 136 2.64 -15.28 -5.44
N GLY A 137 3.03 -14.06 -5.06
CA GLY A 137 2.42 -12.84 -5.56
C GLY A 137 2.68 -12.67 -7.06
N SER A 138 1.60 -12.71 -7.87
CA SER A 138 1.67 -12.51 -9.33
C SER A 138 1.36 -11.07 -9.77
N GLY A 139 0.93 -10.23 -8.82
CA GLY A 139 0.61 -8.83 -9.05
C GLY A 139 1.31 -7.98 -8.01
N LEU A 140 2.26 -7.16 -8.44
CA LEU A 140 2.98 -6.22 -7.59
C LEU A 140 2.38 -4.84 -7.75
N ASN A 141 2.28 -4.10 -6.65
CA ASN A 141 1.84 -2.71 -6.68
C ASN A 141 2.76 -1.88 -5.81
N THR A 142 3.47 -0.92 -6.41
CA THR A 142 4.35 0.01 -5.70
C THR A 142 3.78 1.42 -5.75
N ILE A 143 3.97 2.19 -4.70
CA ILE A 143 3.64 3.61 -4.67
C ILE A 143 4.92 4.45 -4.63
N ALA A 144 5.04 5.41 -5.55
CA ALA A 144 6.12 6.36 -5.52
C ALA A 144 5.92 7.37 -4.37
N ASP A 145 7.01 7.93 -3.86
CA ASP A 145 6.91 8.96 -2.83
C ASP A 145 6.39 10.29 -3.40
N VAL A 146 5.97 11.18 -2.49
CA VAL A 146 5.41 12.48 -2.86
C VAL A 146 6.40 13.34 -3.65
N THR A 147 7.70 13.24 -3.38
CA THR A 147 8.72 14.04 -4.05
C THR A 147 8.85 13.65 -5.53
N TYR A 148 8.87 12.35 -5.81
CA TYR A 148 8.85 11.81 -7.16
C TYR A 148 7.55 12.14 -7.87
N GLU A 149 6.40 12.00 -7.20
CA GLU A 149 5.11 12.39 -7.77
C GLU A 149 5.10 13.87 -8.17
N MET A 150 5.75 14.74 -7.41
CA MET A 150 5.88 16.17 -7.72
C MET A 150 6.96 16.46 -8.79
N GLY A 151 7.72 15.48 -9.25
CA GLY A 151 8.83 15.65 -10.19
C GLY A 151 10.03 16.36 -9.56
N LEU A 152 10.22 16.23 -8.25
CA LEU A 152 11.34 16.79 -7.51
C LEU A 152 12.41 15.72 -7.28
N ASP A 153 13.66 16.07 -7.53
CA ASP A 153 14.79 15.27 -7.10
C ASP A 153 14.92 15.30 -5.57
N ALA A 154 15.49 14.25 -4.97
CA ALA A 154 15.56 14.11 -3.51
C ALA A 154 16.44 15.17 -2.82
N ASP A 155 17.34 15.81 -3.56
CA ASP A 155 18.17 16.92 -3.08
C ASP A 155 17.51 18.30 -3.25
N HIS A 156 16.32 18.36 -3.86
CA HIS A 156 15.57 19.59 -4.00
C HIS A 156 15.18 20.15 -2.62
N PRO A 157 15.33 21.46 -2.34
CA PRO A 157 15.03 22.03 -1.02
C PRO A 157 13.61 21.75 -0.50
N TRP A 158 12.62 21.62 -1.39
CA TRP A 158 11.24 21.27 -1.03
C TRP A 158 11.00 19.77 -0.78
N ALA A 159 11.92 18.90 -1.17
CA ALA A 159 11.86 17.47 -0.89
C ALA A 159 12.26 17.12 0.55
N SER A 160 12.85 18.09 1.26
CA SER A 160 13.35 17.90 2.63
C SER A 160 12.29 17.31 3.56
N ASN A 161 12.62 16.19 4.20
CA ASN A 161 11.78 15.40 5.11
C ASN A 161 10.64 14.59 4.48
N GLU A 162 10.47 14.64 3.16
CA GLU A 162 9.41 13.91 2.45
C GLU A 162 9.94 12.70 1.65
N VAL A 163 11.26 12.67 1.39
CA VAL A 163 11.94 11.59 0.65
C VAL A 163 11.70 10.24 1.31
N GLY A 164 11.04 9.33 0.59
CA GLY A 164 10.78 7.96 0.99
C GLY A 164 9.75 7.78 2.12
N LEU A 165 9.04 8.85 2.52
CA LEU A 165 8.13 8.81 3.68
C LEU A 165 6.79 8.13 3.34
N THR A 166 6.22 8.48 2.18
CA THR A 166 4.89 8.04 1.73
C THR A 166 4.95 7.04 0.58
N GLY A 167 6.15 6.68 0.12
CA GLY A 167 6.36 5.83 -1.03
C GLY A 167 7.83 5.47 -1.21
N VAL A 168 8.16 4.78 -2.30
CA VAL A 168 9.54 4.59 -2.74
C VAL A 168 10.04 5.83 -3.48
N ASN A 169 11.21 6.35 -3.09
CA ASN A 169 11.86 7.44 -3.82
C ASN A 169 12.62 6.90 -5.03
N ILE A 170 12.33 7.37 -6.24
CA ILE A 170 12.98 6.93 -7.49
C ILE A 170 13.56 8.15 -8.22
N THR A 171 14.75 8.62 -7.89
CA THR A 171 15.29 9.87 -8.49
C THR A 171 16.08 9.64 -9.76
N SER A 172 16.50 8.40 -10.03
CA SER A 172 17.36 8.06 -11.14
C SER A 172 16.99 6.72 -11.77
N ILE A 173 17.53 6.46 -12.96
CA ILE A 173 17.41 5.14 -13.59
C ILE A 173 17.99 4.02 -12.73
N LYS A 174 19.05 4.30 -11.95
CA LYS A 174 19.67 3.33 -11.02
C LYS A 174 18.73 2.91 -9.89
N ASP A 175 17.82 3.78 -9.50
CA ASP A 175 16.80 3.47 -8.51
C ASP A 175 15.77 2.51 -9.10
N MET A 176 15.37 2.73 -10.37
CA MET A 176 14.51 1.80 -11.11
C MET A 176 15.18 0.44 -11.32
N GLU A 177 16.47 0.42 -11.66
CA GLU A 177 17.29 -0.80 -11.74
C GLU A 177 17.28 -1.55 -10.40
N THR A 178 17.53 -0.84 -9.30
CA THR A 178 17.54 -1.43 -7.96
C THR A 178 16.16 -1.99 -7.58
N LEU A 179 15.10 -1.24 -7.86
CA LEU A 179 13.73 -1.60 -7.52
C LEU A 179 13.27 -2.86 -8.25
N THR A 180 13.64 -3.01 -9.53
CA THR A 180 13.18 -4.08 -10.42
C THR A 180 14.16 -5.24 -10.57
N LYS A 181 15.34 -5.14 -9.97
CA LYS A 181 16.40 -6.15 -10.05
C LYS A 181 15.88 -7.57 -9.77
N ASP A 182 16.19 -8.53 -10.63
CA ASP A 182 15.78 -9.93 -10.44
C ASP A 182 14.25 -10.17 -10.29
N ILE A 183 13.40 -9.19 -10.62
CA ILE A 183 11.95 -9.36 -10.74
C ILE A 183 11.63 -9.84 -12.16
N PRO A 184 10.86 -10.93 -12.35
CA PRO A 184 10.53 -11.42 -13.68
C PRO A 184 9.42 -10.58 -14.33
N LEU A 185 9.82 -9.49 -14.99
CA LEU A 185 8.95 -8.45 -15.58
C LEU A 185 8.00 -8.96 -16.68
N ASP A 186 8.29 -10.12 -17.27
CA ASP A 186 7.47 -10.78 -18.29
C ASP A 186 6.39 -11.71 -17.70
N LYS A 187 6.47 -12.00 -16.40
CA LYS A 187 5.59 -12.97 -15.70
C LYS A 187 4.77 -12.33 -14.60
N VAL A 188 5.31 -11.29 -13.96
CA VAL A 188 4.65 -10.58 -12.87
C VAL A 188 4.08 -9.29 -13.40
N SER A 189 2.79 -9.07 -13.16
CA SER A 189 2.18 -7.81 -13.55
C SER A 189 2.49 -6.75 -12.50
N TRP A 190 3.20 -5.71 -12.90
CA TRP A 190 3.63 -4.65 -12.00
C TRP A 190 2.90 -3.35 -12.27
N SER A 191 2.37 -2.76 -11.19
CA SER A 191 1.77 -1.43 -11.19
C SER A 191 2.64 -0.52 -10.33
N LEU A 192 3.10 0.59 -10.90
CA LEU A 192 3.73 1.68 -10.16
C LEU A 192 2.79 2.88 -10.17
N ILE A 193 2.25 3.20 -8.99
CA ILE A 193 1.40 4.36 -8.77
C ILE A 193 2.30 5.60 -8.76
N THR A 194 2.03 6.51 -9.68
CA THR A 194 2.74 7.78 -9.82
C THR A 194 1.79 8.84 -10.38
N ALA A 195 2.10 10.12 -10.12
CA ALA A 195 1.35 11.24 -10.65
C ALA A 195 1.69 11.52 -12.13
N SER A 196 0.78 12.21 -12.82
CA SER A 196 0.91 12.52 -14.26
C SER A 196 2.17 13.29 -14.63
N THR A 197 2.72 14.07 -13.69
CA THR A 197 3.97 14.84 -13.80
C THR A 197 5.20 13.97 -13.98
N ALA A 198 5.26 12.81 -13.33
CA ALA A 198 6.40 11.89 -13.41
C ALA A 198 6.14 10.70 -14.34
N ALA A 199 4.88 10.40 -14.68
CA ALA A 199 4.48 9.21 -15.42
C ALA A 199 5.27 8.96 -16.73
N SER A 200 5.60 9.99 -17.50
CA SER A 200 6.37 9.84 -18.74
C SER A 200 7.81 9.41 -18.46
N VAL A 201 8.44 10.00 -17.45
CA VAL A 201 9.80 9.67 -16.99
C VAL A 201 9.81 8.28 -16.36
N THR A 202 8.80 7.95 -15.54
CA THR A 202 8.63 6.62 -14.95
C THR A 202 8.55 5.53 -16.00
N MET A 203 7.71 5.73 -17.02
CA MET A 203 7.54 4.76 -18.11
C MET A 203 8.84 4.62 -18.92
N ALA A 204 9.53 5.73 -19.20
CA ALA A 204 10.82 5.70 -19.89
C ALA A 204 11.90 4.96 -19.09
N GLN A 205 12.01 5.22 -17.78
CA GLN A 205 12.92 4.50 -16.88
C GLN A 205 12.61 3.01 -16.86
N TYR A 206 11.34 2.63 -16.71
CA TYR A 206 10.94 1.23 -16.68
C TYR A 206 11.27 0.49 -17.97
N ILE A 207 10.96 1.09 -19.13
CA ILE A 207 11.27 0.49 -20.44
C ILE A 207 12.79 0.36 -20.62
N ALA A 208 13.55 1.42 -20.32
CA ALA A 208 15.00 1.40 -20.49
C ALA A 208 15.67 0.31 -19.63
N VAL A 209 15.25 0.17 -18.36
CA VAL A 209 15.76 -0.88 -17.47
C VAL A 209 15.34 -2.28 -17.95
N ALA A 210 14.11 -2.42 -18.46
CA ALA A 210 13.66 -3.69 -19.00
C ALA A 210 14.42 -4.11 -20.26
N GLU A 211 14.67 -3.17 -21.18
CA GLU A 211 15.45 -3.42 -22.40
C GLU A 211 16.91 -3.77 -22.07
N ASP A 212 17.54 -3.08 -21.12
CA ASP A 212 18.90 -3.40 -20.66
C ASP A 212 18.98 -4.80 -20.02
N ALA A 213 17.92 -5.20 -19.30
CA ALA A 213 17.77 -6.57 -18.79
C ALA A 213 17.40 -7.61 -19.86
N GLY A 214 17.28 -7.22 -21.13
CA GLY A 214 17.02 -8.10 -22.27
C GLY A 214 15.54 -8.41 -22.55
N TYR A 215 14.60 -7.71 -21.89
CA TYR A 215 13.18 -7.84 -22.19
C TYR A 215 12.80 -7.03 -23.44
N GLN A 216 11.84 -7.54 -24.19
CA GLN A 216 11.16 -6.77 -25.23
C GLN A 216 10.01 -5.99 -24.58
N PRO A 217 9.79 -4.70 -24.90
CA PRO A 217 8.70 -3.92 -24.32
C PRO A 217 7.32 -4.58 -24.44
N ALA A 218 7.07 -5.29 -25.55
CA ALA A 218 5.82 -6.03 -25.78
C ALA A 218 5.61 -7.24 -24.85
N ALA A 219 6.64 -7.70 -24.15
CA ALA A 219 6.58 -8.83 -23.22
C ALA A 219 6.27 -8.41 -21.78
N LEU A 220 6.38 -7.12 -21.44
CA LEU A 220 6.16 -6.59 -20.10
C LEU A 220 4.69 -6.75 -19.66
N ARG A 221 4.47 -6.96 -18.36
CA ARG A 221 3.16 -7.29 -17.78
C ARG A 221 2.66 -6.33 -16.70
#